data_AF-A0A1I7Y0W7-F1
#
_entry.id   AF-A0A1I7Y0W7-F1
#
_cell.length_a   1.000
_cell.length_b   1.000
_cell.length_c   1.000
_cell.angle_alpha   90.00
_cell.angle_beta   90.00
_cell.angle_gamma   90.00
#
_symmetry.space_group_name_H-M   'P 1'
#
loop_
_entity.id
_entity.type
_entity.pdbx_description
1 polymer ?
#
loop_
_entity_poly.entity_id
_entity_poly.type
_entity_poly.pdbx_seq_one_letter_code
_entity_poly.pdbx_strand_id
1 'polypeptide(L)'
;MSGMPEEVLLQLTKLIESIDRVEKAVEDLSSISEPTDRTTIESARMELSALFSLNTLFWANERLDGRDPAANEELMAELKRTKEYMKRLKEVDDMENRPKVNQKVASALLRNAMFDVDEENKKRSEKLDQEKSA
;
A
#
# COMPACT_ATOMS: atom_id res chain seq x y z
N MET A 1 3.40 -21.20 44.86
CA MET A 1 2.51 -20.33 44.05
C MET A 1 1.75 -19.27 44.86
N SER A 2 1.78 -19.29 46.20
CA SER A 2 1.30 -18.19 47.05
C SER A 2 2.33 -17.05 47.07
N GLY A 3 2.05 -15.93 46.39
CA GLY A 3 2.92 -14.74 46.40
C GLY A 3 2.86 -13.86 45.14
N MET A 4 2.25 -14.32 44.04
CA MET A 4 2.11 -13.51 42.82
C MET A 4 0.83 -12.67 42.90
N PRO A 5 0.87 -11.35 42.59
CA PRO A 5 -0.32 -10.52 42.51
C PRO A 5 -1.33 -11.10 41.52
N GLU A 6 -2.62 -11.05 41.86
CA GLU A 6 -3.72 -11.57 41.03
C GLU A 6 -3.76 -10.94 39.64
N GLU A 7 -3.43 -9.64 39.54
CA GLU A 7 -3.35 -8.94 38.27
C GLU A 7 -2.28 -9.51 37.33
N VAL A 8 -1.14 -9.90 37.87
CA VAL A 8 -0.05 -10.53 37.09
C VAL A 8 -0.50 -11.89 36.59
N LEU A 9 -1.15 -12.68 37.45
CA LEU A 9 -1.72 -13.97 37.05
C LEU A 9 -2.73 -13.80 35.91
N LEU A 10 -3.62 -12.82 36.01
CA LEU A 10 -4.62 -12.54 34.97
C LEU A 10 -3.96 -12.13 33.64
N GLN A 11 -2.91 -11.29 33.67
CA GLN A 11 -2.18 -10.90 32.47
C GLN A 11 -1.44 -12.09 31.83
N LEU A 12 -0.84 -12.96 32.64
CA LEU A 12 -0.19 -14.18 32.16
C LEU A 12 -1.18 -15.14 31.51
N THR A 13 -2.37 -15.33 32.12
CA THR A 13 -3.43 -16.15 31.51
C THR A 13 -3.85 -15.59 30.15
N LYS A 14 -4.09 -14.28 30.06
CA LYS A 14 -4.44 -13.63 28.78
C LYS A 14 -3.34 -13.78 27.73
N LEU A 15 -2.07 -13.68 28.14
CA LEU A 15 -0.93 -13.88 27.25
C LEU A 15 -0.90 -15.30 26.69
N ILE A 16 -1.04 -16.32 27.55
CA ILE A 16 -1.07 -17.74 27.15
C ILE A 16 -2.22 -17.97 26.16
N GLU A 17 -3.44 -17.53 26.50
CA GLU A 17 -4.59 -17.67 25.60
C GLU A 17 -4.39 -16.96 24.24
N SER A 18 -3.65 -15.86 24.22
CA SER A 18 -3.32 -15.13 22.99
C SER A 18 -2.29 -15.89 22.15
N ILE A 19 -1.28 -16.48 22.79
CA ILE A 19 -0.27 -17.32 22.14
C ILE A 19 -0.93 -18.56 21.53
N ASP A 20 -1.80 -19.25 22.27
CA ASP A 20 -2.52 -20.44 21.77
C ASP A 20 -3.33 -20.13 20.50
N ARG A 21 -3.95 -18.94 20.44
CA ARG A 21 -4.69 -18.49 19.25
C ARG A 21 -3.77 -18.23 18.06
N VAL A 22 -2.60 -17.65 18.30
CA VAL A 22 -1.59 -17.39 17.26
C VAL A 22 -1.05 -18.71 16.74
N GLU A 23 -0.70 -19.65 17.63
CA GLU A 23 -0.21 -20.98 17.27
C GLU A 23 -1.21 -21.71 16.39
N LYS A 24 -2.49 -21.76 16.81
CA LYS A 24 -3.56 -22.35 16.00
C LYS A 24 -3.69 -21.68 14.62
N ALA A 25 -3.60 -20.36 14.53
CA ALA A 25 -3.68 -19.66 13.26
C ALA A 25 -2.50 -20.01 12.32
N VAL A 26 -1.31 -20.24 12.88
CA VAL A 26 -0.12 -20.67 12.13
C VAL A 26 -0.25 -22.12 11.66
N GLU A 27 -0.80 -23.01 12.49
CA GLU A 27 -1.11 -24.39 12.10
C GLU A 27 -2.12 -24.45 10.96
N ASP A 28 -3.20 -23.66 11.06
CA ASP A 28 -4.22 -23.54 10.02
C ASP A 28 -3.58 -23.06 8.70
N LEU A 29 -2.69 -22.06 8.75
CA LEU A 29 -1.94 -21.57 7.58
C LEU A 29 -1.02 -22.63 6.98
N SER A 30 -0.33 -23.41 7.83
CA SER A 30 0.61 -24.46 7.39
C SER A 30 -0.12 -25.66 6.77
N SER A 31 -1.39 -25.84 7.12
CA SER A 31 -2.25 -26.91 6.59
C SER A 31 -2.89 -26.56 5.24
N ILE A 32 -2.79 -25.30 4.81
CA ILE A 32 -3.25 -24.86 3.50
C ILE A 32 -2.21 -25.27 2.45
N SER A 33 -2.57 -26.20 1.56
CA SER A 33 -1.82 -26.44 0.33
C SER A 33 -1.67 -25.12 -0.42
N GLU A 34 -0.48 -24.82 -0.96
CA GLU A 34 -0.30 -23.67 -1.85
C GLU A 34 -1.39 -23.72 -2.94
N PRO A 35 -2.27 -22.71 -3.02
CA PRO A 35 -3.19 -22.58 -4.13
C PRO A 35 -2.36 -22.34 -5.38
N THR A 36 -2.46 -23.26 -6.33
CA THR A 36 -1.80 -23.18 -7.63
C THR A 36 -2.25 -21.98 -8.47
N ASP A 37 -3.39 -21.36 -8.14
CA ASP A 37 -4.05 -20.33 -8.96
C ASP A 37 -4.17 -18.96 -8.26
N ARG A 38 -3.10 -18.45 -7.63
CA ARG A 38 -3.08 -17.06 -7.14
C ARG A 38 -2.61 -16.10 -8.23
N THR A 39 -3.30 -14.97 -8.38
CA THR A 39 -2.75 -13.84 -9.14
C THR A 39 -1.51 -13.27 -8.44
N THR A 40 -0.65 -12.57 -9.19
CA THR A 40 0.55 -11.94 -8.63
C THR A 40 0.24 -10.97 -7.48
N ILE A 41 -0.90 -10.27 -7.56
CA ILE A 41 -1.34 -9.32 -6.52
C ILE A 41 -1.78 -10.04 -5.25
N GLU A 42 -2.49 -11.16 -5.38
CA GLU A 42 -2.91 -11.98 -4.24
C GLU A 42 -1.71 -12.63 -3.54
N SER A 43 -0.75 -13.15 -4.30
CA SER A 43 0.50 -13.67 -3.75
C SER A 43 1.28 -12.59 -3.00
N ALA A 44 1.46 -11.41 -3.60
CA ALA A 44 2.13 -10.28 -2.94
C ALA A 44 1.39 -9.83 -1.66
N ARG A 45 0.06 -9.84 -1.64
CA ARG A 45 -0.74 -9.52 -0.45
C ARG A 45 -0.51 -10.53 0.67
N MET A 46 -0.48 -11.82 0.32
CA MET A 46 -0.22 -12.89 1.29
C MET A 46 1.18 -12.78 1.87
N GLU A 47 2.21 -12.65 1.04
CA GLU A 47 3.60 -12.53 1.47
C GLU A 47 3.83 -11.30 2.37
N LEU A 48 3.27 -10.14 2.00
CA LEU A 48 3.36 -8.94 2.84
C LEU A 48 2.63 -9.08 4.18
N SER A 49 1.51 -9.79 4.19
CA SER A 49 0.80 -10.10 5.44
C SER A 49 1.61 -11.04 6.34
N ALA A 50 2.24 -12.07 5.76
CA ALA A 50 3.13 -12.98 6.48
C ALA A 50 4.34 -12.24 7.07
N LEU A 51 4.98 -11.37 6.29
CA LEU A 51 6.11 -10.55 6.74
C LEU A 51 5.72 -9.60 7.89
N PHE A 52 4.56 -8.94 7.78
CA PHE A 52 4.06 -8.08 8.86
C PHE A 52 3.75 -8.87 10.14
N SER A 53 3.14 -10.05 10.01
CA SER A 53 2.88 -10.93 11.14
C SER A 53 4.17 -11.36 11.84
N LEU A 54 5.20 -11.77 11.10
CA LEU A 54 6.51 -12.12 11.65
C LEU A 54 7.15 -10.95 12.39
N ASN A 55 7.16 -9.75 11.81
CA ASN A 55 7.70 -8.56 12.47
C ASN A 55 6.95 -8.24 13.78
N THR A 56 5.63 -8.43 13.79
CA THR A 56 4.80 -8.18 14.98
C THR A 56 5.03 -9.23 16.07
N LEU A 57 5.23 -10.49 15.71
CA LEU A 57 5.59 -11.54 16.66
C LEU A 57 6.98 -11.30 17.26
N PHE A 58 7.92 -10.84 16.42
CA PHE A 58 9.25 -10.47 16.90
C PHE A 58 9.19 -9.27 17.86
N TRP A 59 8.33 -8.28 17.59
CA TRP A 59 8.06 -7.19 18.54
C TRP A 59 7.55 -7.69 19.89
N ALA A 60 6.62 -8.66 19.88
CA ALA A 60 6.13 -9.29 21.10
C ALA A 60 7.26 -10.04 21.83
N ASN A 61 8.11 -10.77 21.10
CA ASN A 61 9.26 -11.48 21.67
C ASN A 61 10.25 -10.52 22.37
N GLU A 62 10.59 -9.39 21.75
CA GLU A 62 11.43 -8.37 22.36
C GLU A 62 10.83 -7.86 23.70
N ARG A 63 9.51 -7.64 23.74
CA ARG A 63 8.82 -7.25 24.98
C ARG A 63 8.87 -8.33 26.05
N LEU A 64 8.73 -9.60 25.67
CA LEU A 64 8.80 -10.74 26.61
C LEU A 64 10.19 -10.88 27.23
N ASP A 65 11.24 -10.57 26.46
CA ASP A 65 12.61 -10.53 26.96
C ASP A 65 12.93 -9.26 27.77
N GLY A 66 11.94 -8.37 27.98
CA GLY A 66 12.12 -7.11 28.70
C GLY A 66 12.89 -6.05 27.93
N ARG A 67 13.09 -6.22 26.62
CA ARG A 67 13.71 -5.23 25.73
C ARG A 67 12.66 -4.26 25.18
N ASP A 68 13.09 -3.06 24.80
CA ASP A 68 12.24 -2.14 24.07
C ASP A 68 12.37 -2.40 22.56
N PRO A 69 11.33 -2.90 21.87
CA PRO A 69 11.43 -3.24 20.46
C PRO A 69 11.72 -2.01 19.58
N ALA A 70 11.35 -0.80 20.04
CA ALA A 70 11.64 0.45 19.32
C ALA A 70 13.14 0.78 19.29
N ALA A 71 13.93 0.23 20.20
CA ALA A 71 15.39 0.36 20.21
C ALA A 71 16.09 -0.60 19.25
N ASN A 72 15.37 -1.58 18.69
CA ASN A 72 15.91 -2.49 17.68
C ASN A 72 15.81 -1.84 16.29
N GLU A 73 16.91 -1.26 15.82
CA GLU A 73 16.97 -0.56 14.53
C GLU A 73 16.63 -1.46 13.34
N GLU A 74 17.03 -2.73 13.38
CA GLU A 74 16.76 -3.71 12.32
C GLU A 74 15.25 -4.01 12.23
N LEU A 75 14.60 -4.25 13.37
CA LEU A 75 13.15 -4.45 13.43
C LEU A 75 12.39 -3.23 12.93
N MET A 76 12.83 -2.03 13.32
CA MET A 76 12.23 -0.78 12.87
C MET A 76 12.39 -0.56 11.36
N ALA A 77 13.55 -0.91 10.81
CA ALA A 77 13.79 -0.88 9.38
C ALA A 77 12.87 -1.85 8.62
N GLU A 78 12.72 -3.08 9.12
CA GLU A 78 11.83 -4.08 8.51
C GLU A 78 10.36 -3.69 8.60
N LEU A 79 9.90 -3.14 9.74
CA LEU A 79 8.54 -2.60 9.87
C LEU A 79 8.27 -1.45 8.88
N LYS A 80 9.24 -0.54 8.72
CA LYS A 80 9.15 0.55 7.75
C LYS A 80 9.11 0.01 6.32
N ARG A 81 9.98 -0.94 5.99
CA ARG A 81 10.05 -1.59 4.68
C ARG A 81 8.73 -2.28 4.33
N THR A 82 8.17 -3.07 5.25
CA THR A 82 6.88 -3.74 5.06
C THR A 82 5.75 -2.74 4.83
N LYS A 83 5.72 -1.63 5.60
CA LYS A 83 4.74 -0.55 5.43
C LYS A 83 4.84 0.11 4.06
N GLU A 84 6.05 0.37 3.57
CA GLU A 84 6.27 0.94 2.24
C GLU A 84 5.76 0.02 1.13
N TYR A 85 6.03 -1.29 1.22
CA TYR A 85 5.51 -2.25 0.25
C TYR A 85 3.99 -2.40 0.29
N MET A 86 3.37 -2.40 1.48
CA MET A 86 1.91 -2.38 1.60
C MET A 86 1.29 -1.14 0.96
N LYS A 87 1.95 0.03 1.09
CA LYS A 87 1.49 1.25 0.42
C LYS A 87 1.55 1.10 -1.11
N ARG A 88 2.64 0.56 -1.66
CA ARG A 88 2.77 0.30 -3.10
C ARG A 88 1.72 -0.70 -3.59
N LEU A 89 1.48 -1.77 -2.85
CA LEU A 89 0.43 -2.75 -3.18
C LEU A 89 -0.94 -2.07 -3.24
N LYS A 90 -1.26 -1.23 -2.24
CA LYS A 90 -2.49 -0.45 -2.23
C LYS A 90 -2.59 0.51 -3.42
N GLU A 91 -1.50 1.17 -3.79
CA GLU A 91 -1.49 2.06 -4.96
C GLU A 91 -1.83 1.32 -6.26
N VAL A 92 -1.37 0.07 -6.40
CA VAL A 92 -1.68 -0.82 -7.53
C VAL A 92 -3.13 -1.28 -7.49
N ASP A 93 -3.62 -1.71 -6.34
CA ASP A 93 -5.01 -2.14 -6.11
C ASP A 93 -6.01 -1.00 -6.42
N ASP A 94 -5.68 0.21 -5.98
CA ASP A 94 -6.49 1.41 -6.21
C ASP A 94 -6.46 1.86 -7.67
N MET A 95 -5.49 1.41 -8.49
CA MET A 95 -5.31 1.86 -9.87
C MET A 95 -6.51 1.58 -10.75
N GLU A 96 -7.20 0.46 -10.52
CA GLU A 96 -8.43 0.12 -11.25
C GLU A 96 -9.55 1.14 -11.02
N ASN A 97 -9.61 1.71 -9.81
CA ASN A 97 -10.66 2.61 -9.36
C ASN A 97 -10.32 4.10 -9.53
N ARG A 98 -9.15 4.45 -10.09
CA ARG A 98 -8.75 5.85 -10.26
C ARG A 98 -9.60 6.56 -11.33
N PRO A 99 -10.03 7.81 -11.11
CA PRO A 99 -10.66 8.62 -12.14
C PRO A 99 -9.76 8.74 -13.37
N LYS A 100 -10.26 8.29 -14.51
CA LYS A 100 -9.52 8.37 -15.79
C LYS A 100 -9.75 9.74 -16.41
N VAL A 101 -8.68 10.44 -16.75
CA VAL A 101 -8.78 11.70 -17.50
C VAL A 101 -9.36 11.39 -18.89
N ASN A 102 -10.41 12.12 -19.27
CA ASN A 102 -10.90 12.07 -20.64
C ASN A 102 -9.89 12.76 -21.56
N GLN A 103 -9.02 11.96 -22.18
CA GLN A 103 -7.93 12.47 -23.03
C GLN A 103 -8.44 13.36 -24.17
N LYS A 104 -9.64 13.08 -24.70
CA LYS A 104 -10.25 13.90 -25.76
C LYS A 104 -10.58 15.30 -25.25
N VAL A 105 -11.20 15.40 -24.08
CA VAL A 105 -11.52 16.71 -23.45
C VAL A 105 -10.25 17.44 -23.07
N ALA A 106 -9.28 16.76 -22.44
CA ALA A 106 -7.99 17.37 -22.08
C ALA A 106 -7.25 17.92 -23.31
N SER A 107 -7.25 17.17 -24.42
CA SER A 107 -6.64 17.61 -25.69
C SER A 107 -7.37 18.81 -26.29
N ALA A 108 -8.70 18.85 -26.20
CA ALA A 108 -9.49 19.99 -26.66
C ALA A 108 -9.23 21.25 -25.81
N LEU A 109 -9.12 21.09 -24.48
CA LEU A 109 -8.78 22.19 -23.58
C LEU A 109 -7.38 22.75 -23.88
N LEU A 110 -6.38 21.89 -24.07
CA LEU A 110 -5.03 22.32 -24.46
C LEU A 110 -5.03 23.03 -25.81
N ARG A 111 -5.72 22.48 -26.80
CA ARG A 111 -5.83 23.11 -28.13
C ARG A 111 -6.45 24.50 -28.04
N ASN A 112 -7.55 24.65 -27.29
CA ASN A 112 -8.21 25.93 -27.11
C ASN A 112 -7.35 26.91 -26.28
N ALA A 113 -6.61 26.43 -25.29
CA ALA A 113 -5.70 27.27 -24.50
C ALA A 113 -4.47 27.75 -25.31
N MET A 114 -4.02 26.96 -26.27
CA MET A 114 -2.92 27.32 -27.19
C MET A 114 -3.39 28.07 -28.44
N PHE A 115 -4.70 28.26 -28.59
CA PHE A 115 -5.27 28.94 -29.74
C PHE A 115 -5.26 30.45 -29.51
N ASP A 116 -4.40 31.15 -30.23
CA ASP A 116 -4.34 32.60 -30.24
C ASP A 116 -5.18 33.17 -31.39
N VAL A 117 -6.29 33.81 -31.03
CA VAL A 117 -7.30 34.36 -31.94
C VAL A 117 -6.71 35.49 -32.79
N ASP A 118 -5.77 36.27 -32.25
CA ASP A 118 -5.20 37.43 -32.95
C ASP A 118 -4.22 36.98 -34.04
N GLU A 119 -3.39 35.98 -33.72
CA GLU A 119 -2.50 35.31 -34.70
C GLU A 119 -3.29 34.61 -35.81
N GLU A 120 -4.41 33.96 -35.50
CA GLU A 120 -5.22 33.29 -36.50
C GLU A 120 -5.97 34.27 -37.40
N ASN A 121 -6.54 35.34 -36.83
CA ASN A 121 -7.20 36.40 -37.59
C ASN A 121 -6.23 37.12 -38.52
N LYS A 122 -4.99 37.37 -38.09
CA LYS A 122 -3.94 37.95 -38.92
C LYS A 122 -3.61 37.06 -40.12
N LYS A 123 -3.35 35.76 -39.88
CA LYS A 123 -3.12 34.78 -40.96
C LYS A 123 -4.27 34.68 -41.94
N ARG A 124 -5.51 34.84 -41.46
CA ARG A 124 -6.71 34.80 -42.30
C ARG A 124 -6.84 36.04 -43.19
N SER A 125 -6.52 37.23 -42.65
CA SER A 125 -6.49 38.47 -43.42
C SER A 125 -5.41 38.46 -44.51
N GLU A 126 -4.20 37.99 -44.19
CA GLU A 126 -3.09 37.89 -45.14
C GLU A 126 -3.40 36.94 -46.32
N LYS A 127 -4.13 35.84 -46.07
CA LYS A 127 -4.59 34.93 -47.13
C LYS A 127 -5.66 35.53 -48.03
N LEU A 128 -6.60 36.30 -47.46
CA LEU A 128 -7.67 36.96 -48.21
C LEU A 128 -7.11 38.06 -49.13
N ASP A 129 -6.04 38.75 -48.71
CA ASP A 129 -5.39 39.78 -49.52
C ASP A 129 -4.54 39.17 -50.66
N GLN A 130 -3.99 37.96 -50.46
CA GLN A 130 -3.30 37.20 -51.51
C GLN A 130 -4.27 36.65 -52.57
N GLU A 131 -5.46 36.18 -52.19
CA GLU A 131 -6.47 35.70 -53.14
C GLU A 131 -7.13 36.82 -53.97
N LYS A 132 -7.19 38.05 -53.47
CA LYS A 132 -7.73 39.21 -54.22
C LYS A 132 -6.73 39.85 -55.18
N SER A 133 -5.45 39.50 -55.05
CA SER A 133 -4.36 40.02 -55.89
C SER A 133 -3.94 39.04 -57.00
N ALA A 134 -4.63 37.91 -57.13
CA ALA A 134 -4.51 36.90 -58.20
C ALA A 134 -5.71 36.97 -59.14
#